data_AF-A0AB39PV17-F1
#
_entry.id   AF-A0AB39PV17-F1
#
_cell.length_a   1.000
_cell.length_b   1.000
_cell.length_c   1.000
_cell.angle_alpha   90.00
_cell.angle_beta   90.00
_cell.angle_gamma   90.00
#
_symmetry.space_group_name_H-M   'P 1'
#
loop_
_entity.id
_entity.type
_entity.pdbx_description
1 polymer ?
#
loop_
_entity_poly.entity_id
_entity_poly.type
_entity_poly.pdbx_seq_one_letter_code
_entity_poly.pdbx_strand_id
1 'polypeptide(L)'
;MGGWVALLLVGVVVGGFVAWYAHYPFVPSKWRYGRPDSKHRPERQALAKARRARRKGRETADHIVAEAERGFADGIEPFRLRVQELGRAREELARQGSGQEVKPELWLWPLGLLEHELLFLKEEAAEGQGEPRKAVDERLPLAGVTVKLDHSQDHVYLRVTRPDGTRRSQPYPRHQEIAADALVEAIHNQVVQHEEFCRDLQRRDAELVAEIRQAEADLAKAEEGGRPALDKARERARTVRARADAGLRTARDTWKTDAGGVRPLW
;
A
#
# COMPACT_ATOMS: atom_id res chain seq x y z
N MET A 1 -43.16 4.13 24.15
CA MET A 1 -41.91 3.42 23.80
C MET A 1 -41.77 1.99 24.38
N GLY A 2 -42.68 1.50 25.23
CA GLY A 2 -42.54 0.16 25.84
C GLY A 2 -42.90 -1.06 24.96
N GLY A 3 -43.76 -0.90 23.95
CA GLY A 3 -44.27 -2.03 23.15
C GLY A 3 -43.25 -2.64 22.17
N TRP A 4 -42.37 -1.82 21.59
CA TRP A 4 -41.35 -2.26 20.64
C TRP A 4 -40.19 -3.00 21.31
N VAL A 5 -39.84 -2.61 22.53
CA VAL A 5 -38.81 -3.29 23.35
C VAL A 5 -39.31 -4.68 23.77
N ALA A 6 -40.58 -4.81 24.13
CA ALA A 6 -41.20 -6.10 24.42
C ALA A 6 -41.25 -7.02 23.18
N LEU A 7 -41.57 -6.50 21.99
CA LEU A 7 -41.56 -7.26 20.74
C LEU A 7 -40.15 -7.73 20.33
N LEU A 8 -39.13 -6.88 20.51
CA LEU A 8 -37.74 -7.26 20.26
C LEU A 8 -37.24 -8.30 21.27
N LEU A 9 -37.58 -8.16 22.56
CA LEU A 9 -37.26 -9.16 23.57
C LEU A 9 -37.95 -10.50 23.28
N VAL A 10 -39.23 -10.48 22.91
CA VAL A 10 -39.94 -11.70 22.48
C VAL A 10 -39.29 -12.29 21.23
N GLY A 11 -38.90 -11.48 20.25
CA GLY A 11 -38.20 -11.94 19.05
C GLY A 11 -36.85 -12.58 19.35
N VAL A 12 -36.06 -12.01 20.26
CA VAL A 12 -34.76 -12.56 20.70
C VAL A 12 -34.96 -13.83 21.54
N VAL A 13 -35.94 -13.87 22.42
CA VAL A 13 -36.25 -15.05 23.24
C VAL A 13 -36.81 -16.18 22.37
N VAL A 14 -37.73 -15.90 21.45
CA VAL A 14 -38.29 -16.88 20.51
C VAL A 14 -37.21 -17.34 19.52
N GLY A 15 -36.43 -16.43 18.96
CA GLY A 15 -35.31 -16.76 18.08
C GLY A 15 -34.24 -17.60 18.79
N GLY A 16 -33.89 -17.23 20.02
CA GLY A 16 -32.99 -17.97 20.89
C GLY A 16 -33.55 -19.35 21.27
N PHE A 17 -34.86 -19.44 21.55
CA PHE A 17 -35.54 -20.69 21.86
C PHE A 17 -35.64 -21.62 20.64
N VAL A 18 -35.88 -21.09 19.45
CA VAL A 18 -35.89 -21.84 18.18
C VAL A 18 -34.49 -22.31 17.81
N ALA A 19 -33.47 -21.46 17.97
CA ALA A 19 -32.07 -21.84 17.77
C ALA A 19 -31.64 -22.92 18.79
N TRP A 20 -32.07 -22.78 20.05
CA TRP A 20 -31.85 -23.76 21.10
C TRP A 20 -32.57 -25.09 20.82
N TYR A 21 -33.82 -25.06 20.36
CA TYR A 21 -34.58 -26.25 19.95
C TYR A 21 -33.99 -26.92 18.68
N ALA A 22 -33.47 -26.13 17.74
CA ALA A 22 -32.71 -26.64 16.61
C ALA A 22 -31.37 -27.28 17.05
N HIS A 23 -30.81 -26.83 18.17
CA HIS A 23 -29.59 -27.38 18.75
C HIS A 23 -29.81 -28.62 19.65
N TYR A 24 -30.98 -28.72 20.28
CA TYR A 24 -31.37 -29.76 21.22
C TYR A 24 -32.53 -30.60 20.69
N PRO A 25 -32.28 -31.85 20.23
CA PRO A 25 -33.34 -32.72 19.76
C PRO A 25 -34.13 -33.26 20.96
N PHE A 26 -35.19 -32.57 21.37
CA PHE A 26 -36.17 -33.11 22.33
C PHE A 26 -37.60 -32.82 21.88
N VAL A 27 -38.53 -33.68 22.25
CA VAL A 27 -39.97 -33.52 21.99
C VAL A 27 -40.58 -32.78 23.20
N PRO A 28 -41.33 -31.68 23.01
CA PRO A 28 -41.84 -30.84 24.10
C PRO A 28 -42.70 -31.60 25.11
N SER A 29 -43.41 -32.65 24.68
CA SER A 29 -44.24 -33.50 25.53
C SER A 29 -43.46 -34.47 26.43
N LYS A 30 -42.12 -34.52 26.31
CA LYS A 30 -41.25 -35.43 27.08
C LYS A 30 -40.15 -34.66 27.80
N TRP A 31 -40.52 -34.01 28.90
CA TRP A 31 -39.65 -33.13 29.72
C TRP A 31 -38.65 -33.88 30.62
N ARG A 32 -38.77 -35.22 30.72
CA ARG A 32 -37.84 -36.04 31.52
C ARG A 32 -36.49 -36.10 30.82
N TYR A 33 -35.41 -35.91 31.57
CA TYR A 33 -34.08 -36.19 31.06
C TYR A 33 -33.91 -37.69 30.86
N GLY A 34 -33.20 -38.09 29.81
CA GLY A 34 -32.75 -39.47 29.66
C GLY A 34 -31.75 -39.71 30.78
N ARG A 35 -32.19 -40.25 31.91
CA ARG A 35 -31.29 -40.72 32.98
C ARG A 35 -30.21 -41.61 32.34
N PRO A 36 -29.02 -41.75 32.95
CA PRO A 36 -27.93 -42.60 32.44
C PRO A 36 -28.27 -44.11 32.47
N ASP A 37 -29.47 -44.49 32.04
CA ASP A 37 -29.86 -45.87 31.77
C ASP A 37 -29.25 -46.36 30.46
N SER A 38 -28.85 -47.64 30.48
CA SER A 38 -28.20 -48.36 29.37
C SER A 38 -28.99 -48.33 28.06
N LYS A 39 -30.32 -48.17 28.15
CA LYS A 39 -31.27 -48.24 27.05
C LYS A 39 -31.06 -47.22 25.92
N HIS A 40 -30.52 -46.04 26.24
CA HIS A 40 -30.29 -44.95 25.25
C HIS A 40 -28.82 -44.55 25.11
N ARG A 41 -27.91 -45.41 25.60
CA ARG A 41 -26.46 -45.20 25.51
C ARG A 41 -25.95 -45.17 24.05
N PRO A 42 -26.36 -46.08 23.15
CA PRO A 42 -25.80 -46.09 21.79
C PRO A 42 -26.22 -44.86 20.97
N GLU A 43 -27.45 -44.38 21.11
CA GLU A 43 -27.96 -43.20 20.40
C GLU A 43 -27.28 -41.91 20.92
N ARG A 44 -27.00 -41.83 22.23
CA ARG A 44 -26.24 -40.72 22.82
C ARG A 44 -24.82 -40.66 22.26
N GLN A 45 -24.16 -41.83 22.21
CA GLN A 45 -22.83 -41.94 21.64
C GLN A 45 -22.81 -41.60 20.15
N ALA A 46 -23.82 -42.02 19.39
CA ALA A 46 -23.97 -41.68 17.98
C ALA A 46 -24.12 -40.16 17.76
N LEU A 47 -24.97 -39.49 18.55
CA LEU A 47 -25.15 -38.04 18.48
C LEU A 47 -23.88 -37.27 18.91
N ALA A 48 -23.18 -37.73 19.95
CA ALA A 48 -21.90 -37.16 20.36
C ALA A 48 -20.81 -37.34 19.29
N LYS A 49 -20.74 -38.53 18.67
CA LYS A 49 -19.84 -38.83 17.55
C LYS A 49 -20.14 -37.94 16.34
N ALA A 50 -21.42 -37.74 15.99
CA ALA A 50 -21.83 -36.85 14.90
C ALA A 50 -21.46 -35.39 15.17
N ARG A 51 -21.58 -34.91 16.42
CA ARG A 51 -21.13 -33.56 16.80
C ARG A 51 -19.60 -33.40 16.66
N ARG A 52 -18.81 -34.38 17.09
CA ARG A 52 -17.35 -34.38 16.92
C ARG A 52 -16.98 -34.41 15.43
N ALA A 53 -17.64 -35.28 14.65
CA ALA A 53 -17.44 -35.37 13.20
C ALA A 53 -17.77 -34.06 12.49
N ARG A 54 -18.82 -33.33 12.92
CA ARG A 54 -19.13 -32.00 12.39
C ARG A 54 -18.03 -30.98 12.65
N ARG A 55 -17.49 -30.91 13.88
CA ARG A 55 -16.39 -30.01 14.22
C ARG A 55 -15.17 -30.30 13.36
N LYS A 56 -14.73 -31.57 13.32
CA LYS A 56 -13.59 -32.01 12.50
C LYS A 56 -13.80 -31.72 11.01
N GLY A 57 -15.01 -31.93 10.49
CA GLY A 57 -15.34 -31.61 9.10
C GLY A 57 -15.26 -30.11 8.79
N ARG A 58 -15.68 -29.25 9.73
CA ARG A 58 -15.52 -27.79 9.60
C ARG A 58 -14.05 -27.38 9.64
N GLU A 59 -13.30 -27.88 10.62
CA GLU A 59 -11.85 -27.65 10.72
C GLU A 59 -11.12 -28.08 9.44
N THR A 60 -11.49 -29.23 8.87
CA THR A 60 -10.92 -29.72 7.61
C THR A 60 -11.26 -28.81 6.43
N ALA A 61 -12.52 -28.35 6.34
CA ALA A 61 -12.94 -27.42 5.31
C ALA A 61 -12.23 -26.07 5.42
N ASP A 62 -12.04 -25.56 6.63
CA ASP A 62 -11.32 -24.32 6.89
C ASP A 62 -9.84 -24.48 6.53
N HIS A 63 -9.23 -25.62 6.84
CA HIS A 63 -7.85 -25.92 6.48
C HIS A 63 -7.64 -25.96 4.96
N ILE A 64 -8.55 -26.60 4.21
CA ILE A 64 -8.50 -26.64 2.73
C ILE A 64 -8.50 -25.23 2.13
N VAL A 65 -9.35 -24.33 2.64
CA VAL A 65 -9.40 -22.94 2.16
C VAL A 65 -8.14 -22.20 2.54
N ALA A 66 -7.69 -22.30 3.80
CA ALA A 66 -6.52 -21.59 4.29
C ALA A 66 -5.22 -22.04 3.59
N GLU A 67 -5.10 -23.31 3.20
CA GLU A 67 -3.98 -23.84 2.42
C GLU A 67 -4.00 -23.29 0.99
N ALA A 68 -5.17 -23.28 0.35
CA ALA A 68 -5.32 -22.72 -1.00
C ALA A 68 -5.08 -21.19 -1.03
N GLU A 69 -5.53 -20.47 -0.02
CA GLU A 69 -5.29 -19.02 0.12
C GLU A 69 -3.81 -18.72 0.34
N ARG A 70 -3.11 -19.53 1.15
CA ARG A 70 -1.65 -19.44 1.29
C ARG A 70 -0.93 -19.72 -0.01
N GLY A 71 -1.23 -20.83 -0.68
CA GLY A 71 -0.60 -21.15 -1.96
C GLY A 71 -0.88 -20.09 -3.04
N PHE A 72 -2.06 -19.47 -3.03
CA PHE A 72 -2.37 -18.34 -3.91
C PHE A 72 -1.53 -17.11 -3.57
N ALA A 73 -1.45 -16.73 -2.28
CA ALA A 73 -0.64 -15.61 -1.82
C ALA A 73 0.85 -15.82 -2.13
N ASP A 74 1.40 -17.00 -1.82
CA ASP A 74 2.79 -17.35 -2.09
C ASP A 74 3.10 -17.32 -3.59
N GLY A 75 2.12 -17.70 -4.43
CA GLY A 75 2.26 -17.67 -5.90
C GLY A 75 2.28 -16.26 -6.50
N ILE A 76 1.61 -15.29 -5.88
CA ILE A 76 1.53 -13.90 -6.39
C ILE A 76 2.54 -12.95 -5.73
N GLU A 77 3.06 -13.31 -4.56
CA GLU A 77 3.96 -12.47 -3.77
C GLU A 77 5.20 -11.99 -4.54
N PRO A 78 5.91 -12.83 -5.33
CA PRO A 78 7.08 -12.37 -6.09
C PRO A 78 6.73 -11.25 -7.09
N PHE A 79 5.56 -11.31 -7.72
CA PHE A 79 5.11 -10.30 -8.67
C PHE A 79 4.74 -9.00 -7.96
N ARG A 80 4.09 -9.08 -6.79
CA ARG A 80 3.78 -7.92 -5.95
C ARG A 80 5.05 -7.22 -5.47
N LEU A 81 6.03 -7.98 -5.00
CA LEU A 81 7.32 -7.45 -4.59
C LEU A 81 8.01 -6.75 -5.77
N ARG A 82 8.01 -7.35 -6.96
CA ARG A 82 8.60 -6.72 -8.15
C ARG A 82 7.95 -5.38 -8.51
N VAL A 83 6.61 -5.30 -8.49
CA VAL A 83 5.89 -4.03 -8.73
C VAL A 83 6.26 -2.98 -7.68
N GLN A 84 6.33 -3.37 -6.40
CA GLN A 84 6.73 -2.47 -5.31
C GLN A 84 8.18 -1.98 -5.43
N GLU A 85 9.12 -2.87 -5.76
CA GLU A 85 10.53 -2.54 -5.97
C GLU A 85 10.68 -1.51 -7.11
N LEU A 86 10.01 -1.74 -8.23
CA LEU A 86 10.03 -0.81 -9.35
C LEU A 86 9.37 0.53 -9.00
N GLY A 87 8.27 0.50 -8.23
CA GLY A 87 7.63 1.70 -7.71
C GLY A 87 8.57 2.52 -6.82
N ARG A 88 9.30 1.87 -5.91
CA ARG A 88 10.31 2.53 -5.06
C ARG A 88 11.46 3.09 -5.88
N ALA A 89 11.99 2.35 -6.85
CA ALA A 89 13.06 2.83 -7.72
C ALA A 89 12.63 4.10 -8.48
N ARG A 90 11.36 4.18 -8.90
CA ARG A 90 10.81 5.37 -9.54
C ARG A 90 10.66 6.54 -8.57
N GLU A 91 10.18 6.30 -7.36
CA GLU A 91 10.11 7.34 -6.32
C GLU A 91 11.50 7.88 -5.95
N GLU A 92 12.50 7.01 -5.85
CA GLU A 92 13.88 7.40 -5.57
C GLU A 92 14.46 8.25 -6.69
N LEU A 93 14.16 7.92 -7.96
CA LEU A 93 14.53 8.74 -9.11
C LEU A 93 13.96 10.16 -9.00
N ALA A 94 12.72 10.31 -8.52
CA ALA A 94 12.07 11.61 -8.35
C ALA A 94 12.59 12.43 -7.16
N ARG A 95 13.31 11.82 -6.21
CA ARG A 95 13.81 12.50 -4.99
C ARG A 95 15.19 13.15 -5.15
N GLN A 96 15.79 13.15 -6.35
CA GLN A 96 17.07 13.81 -6.56
C GLN A 96 16.95 15.31 -6.25
N GLY A 97 17.66 15.75 -5.21
CA GLY A 97 17.61 17.11 -4.68
C GLY A 97 18.40 18.11 -5.52
N SER A 98 18.62 19.31 -4.99
CA SER A 98 19.31 20.45 -5.66
C SER A 98 20.78 20.22 -6.04
N GLY A 99 21.35 19.07 -5.68
CA GLY A 99 22.73 18.67 -6.00
C GLY A 99 23.80 19.35 -5.14
N GLN A 100 25.07 19.05 -5.43
CA GLN A 100 26.24 19.61 -4.74
C GLN A 100 26.63 21.00 -5.30
N GLU A 101 27.49 21.72 -4.58
CA GLU A 101 28.08 22.97 -5.06
C GLU A 101 29.07 22.67 -6.20
N VAL A 102 28.95 23.42 -7.30
CA VAL A 102 29.82 23.26 -8.47
C VAL A 102 30.83 24.40 -8.47
N LYS A 103 32.13 24.04 -8.45
CA LYS A 103 33.27 24.97 -8.53
C LYS A 103 33.10 26.20 -7.61
N PRO A 104 33.00 26.01 -6.29
CA PRO A 104 32.79 27.10 -5.33
C PRO A 104 33.85 28.23 -5.45
N GLU A 105 35.04 27.91 -5.96
CA GLU A 105 36.11 28.86 -6.25
C GLU A 105 35.78 29.87 -7.37
N LEU A 106 34.82 29.56 -8.25
CA LEU A 106 34.37 30.45 -9.33
C LEU A 106 33.14 31.28 -8.95
N TRP A 107 32.61 31.11 -7.74
CA TRP A 107 31.42 31.83 -7.30
C TRP A 107 31.72 33.32 -7.18
N LEU A 108 30.82 34.13 -7.72
CA LEU A 108 30.90 35.60 -7.66
C LEU A 108 29.68 36.13 -6.96
N TRP A 109 29.85 36.49 -5.68
CA TRP A 109 28.77 37.04 -4.87
C TRP A 109 28.05 38.19 -5.60
N PRO A 110 26.70 38.15 -5.72
CA PRO A 110 25.76 37.27 -5.03
C PRO A 110 25.34 35.99 -5.79
N LEU A 111 26.05 35.55 -6.81
CA LEU A 111 25.74 34.32 -7.56
C LEU A 111 26.50 33.11 -7.01
N GLY A 112 25.77 32.01 -6.83
CA GLY A 112 26.32 30.68 -6.55
C GLY A 112 25.77 29.65 -7.53
N LEU A 113 26.52 28.57 -7.77
CA LEU A 113 26.17 27.53 -8.73
C LEU A 113 26.13 26.15 -8.07
N LEU A 114 24.99 25.48 -8.15
CA LEU A 114 24.81 24.07 -7.78
C LEU A 114 24.71 23.19 -9.04
N GLU A 115 24.71 21.86 -8.87
CA GLU A 115 24.63 20.92 -9.99
C GLU A 115 23.35 21.08 -10.82
N HIS A 116 22.25 21.51 -10.19
CA HIS A 116 20.92 21.58 -10.83
C HIS A 116 20.24 22.95 -10.68
N GLU A 117 20.83 23.86 -9.90
CA GLU A 117 20.25 25.16 -9.58
C GLU A 117 21.30 26.27 -9.62
N LEU A 118 20.89 27.46 -10.07
CA LEU A 118 21.61 28.72 -9.88
C LEU A 118 21.02 29.46 -8.68
N LEU A 119 21.88 29.91 -7.77
CA LEU A 119 21.50 30.62 -6.57
C LEU A 119 21.73 32.13 -6.75
N PHE A 120 20.69 32.92 -6.48
CA PHE A 120 20.85 34.34 -6.19
C PHE A 120 20.83 34.50 -4.67
N LEU A 121 21.92 35.04 -4.14
CA LEU A 121 22.14 35.22 -2.72
C LEU A 121 21.86 36.68 -2.33
N LYS A 122 21.55 36.92 -1.08
CA LYS A 122 21.41 38.26 -0.52
C LYS A 122 22.00 38.30 0.88
N GLU A 123 22.42 39.49 1.27
CA GLU A 123 22.74 39.75 2.68
C GLU A 123 21.44 40.02 3.41
N GLU A 124 21.15 39.22 4.44
CA GLU A 124 20.11 39.52 5.40
C GLU A 124 20.76 40.14 6.65
N ALA A 125 20.23 41.30 7.06
CA ALA A 125 20.62 41.91 8.31
C ALA A 125 20.32 40.93 9.45
N ALA A 126 21.30 40.67 10.31
CA ALA A 126 21.07 39.87 11.49
C ALA A 126 20.08 40.62 12.41
N GLU A 127 19.04 39.93 12.90
CA GLU A 127 18.25 40.44 14.02
C GLU A 127 19.15 40.50 15.27
N GLY A 128 19.79 41.65 15.51
CA GLY A 128 20.69 41.90 16.65
C GLY A 128 22.13 42.28 16.26
N GLN A 129 23.07 42.20 17.21
CA GLN A 129 24.51 42.46 17.03
C GLN A 129 25.24 41.25 16.39
N GLY A 130 24.64 40.61 15.39
CA GLY A 130 25.25 39.50 14.65
C GLY A 130 25.84 39.97 13.32
N GLU A 131 26.82 39.22 12.80
CA GLU A 131 27.27 39.43 11.41
C GLU A 131 26.12 39.13 10.43
N PRO A 132 25.99 39.90 9.33
CA PRO A 132 24.96 39.69 8.32
C PRO A 132 25.01 38.26 7.78
N ARG A 133 23.84 37.62 7.70
CA ARG A 133 23.74 36.23 7.24
C ARG A 133 23.55 36.20 5.73
N LYS A 134 24.25 35.28 5.08
CA LYS A 134 24.04 34.97 3.66
C LYS A 134 22.75 34.16 3.54
N ALA A 135 21.74 34.74 2.90
CA ALA A 135 20.46 34.08 2.64
C ALA A 135 20.28 33.84 1.14
N VAL A 136 19.49 32.83 0.79
CA VAL A 136 19.10 32.59 -0.61
C VAL A 136 17.89 33.47 -0.93
N ASP A 137 18.06 34.39 -1.89
CA ASP A 137 16.98 35.21 -2.43
C ASP A 137 16.13 34.41 -3.41
N GLU A 138 16.78 33.74 -4.36
CA GLU A 138 16.11 32.96 -5.40
C GLU A 138 16.91 31.70 -5.75
N ARG A 139 16.20 30.59 -5.98
CA ARG A 139 16.72 29.37 -6.58
C ARG A 139 16.14 29.23 -7.98
N LEU A 140 17.01 29.15 -8.98
CA LEU A 140 16.63 29.03 -10.37
C LEU A 140 17.09 27.67 -10.91
N PRO A 141 16.18 26.75 -11.27
CA PRO A 141 16.56 25.50 -11.93
C PRO A 141 17.33 25.79 -13.21
N LEU A 142 18.41 25.04 -13.46
CA LEU A 142 19.28 25.27 -14.62
C LEU A 142 18.63 24.90 -15.96
N ALA A 143 17.58 24.09 -15.93
CA ALA A 143 16.87 23.65 -17.13
C ALA A 143 16.40 24.84 -17.98
N GLY A 144 16.94 24.97 -19.20
CA GLY A 144 16.58 26.01 -20.16
C GLY A 144 17.07 27.42 -19.80
N VAL A 145 17.96 27.56 -18.82
CA VAL A 145 18.59 28.85 -18.48
C VAL A 145 19.65 29.19 -19.52
N THR A 146 19.70 30.46 -19.92
CA THR A 146 20.82 30.97 -20.73
C THR A 146 21.48 32.14 -20.03
N VAL A 147 22.81 32.20 -20.09
CA VAL A 147 23.59 33.28 -19.46
C VAL A 147 24.44 33.96 -20.53
N LYS A 148 24.50 35.29 -20.45
CA LYS A 148 25.34 36.13 -21.31
C LYS A 148 26.06 37.18 -20.49
N LEU A 149 27.25 37.56 -20.95
CA LEU A 149 28.01 38.68 -20.42
C LEU A 149 27.71 39.93 -21.26
N ASP A 150 27.19 40.98 -20.62
CA ASP A 150 26.98 42.30 -21.22
C ASP A 150 27.93 43.32 -20.58
N HIS A 151 28.33 44.35 -21.32
CA HIS A 151 29.36 45.31 -20.89
C HIS A 151 28.81 46.75 -20.85
N SER A 152 29.29 47.52 -19.88
CA SER A 152 29.17 48.99 -19.81
C SER A 152 30.53 49.63 -19.53
N GLN A 153 30.58 50.96 -19.38
CA GLN A 153 31.83 51.66 -19.07
C GLN A 153 32.47 51.18 -17.76
N ASP A 154 31.67 51.03 -16.69
CA ASP A 154 32.20 50.79 -15.33
C ASP A 154 31.87 49.38 -14.80
N HIS A 155 30.92 48.68 -15.43
CA HIS A 155 30.41 47.40 -14.96
C HIS A 155 30.29 46.38 -16.09
N VAL A 156 30.46 45.11 -15.73
CA VAL A 156 30.01 43.94 -16.49
C VAL A 156 28.73 43.41 -15.86
N TYR A 157 27.82 42.89 -16.68
CA TYR A 157 26.55 42.35 -16.24
C TYR A 157 26.44 40.89 -16.66
N LEU A 158 26.23 39.99 -15.70
CA LEU A 158 25.76 38.65 -16.00
C LEU A 158 24.24 38.71 -16.20
N ARG A 159 23.80 38.52 -17.44
CA ARG A 159 22.38 38.48 -17.81
C ARG A 159 21.92 37.02 -17.89
N VAL A 160 21.10 36.63 -16.93
CA VAL A 160 20.46 35.31 -16.84
C VAL A 160 19.06 35.42 -17.44
N THR A 161 18.78 34.63 -18.47
CA THR A 161 17.46 34.53 -19.11
C THR A 161 16.85 33.19 -18.74
N ARG A 162 15.65 33.24 -18.16
CA ARG A 162 14.87 32.08 -17.76
C ARG A 162 14.15 31.44 -18.98
N PRO A 163 13.67 30.19 -18.85
CA PRO A 163 12.91 29.52 -19.92
C PRO A 163 11.63 30.25 -20.34
N ASP A 164 11.01 30.98 -19.42
CA ASP A 164 9.81 31.80 -19.66
C ASP A 164 10.11 33.12 -20.39
N GLY A 165 11.38 33.40 -20.71
CA GLY A 165 11.84 34.62 -21.37
C GLY A 165 12.10 35.80 -20.42
N THR A 166 11.81 35.67 -19.12
CA THR A 166 12.15 36.70 -18.14
C THR A 166 13.66 36.78 -17.94
N ARG A 167 14.16 37.97 -17.57
CA ARG A 167 15.59 38.24 -17.47
C ARG A 167 15.93 38.84 -16.11
N ARG A 168 17.02 38.37 -15.52
CA ARG A 168 17.65 38.94 -14.33
C ARG A 168 19.09 39.28 -14.66
N SER A 169 19.54 40.48 -14.30
CA SER A 169 20.91 40.92 -14.57
C SER A 169 21.61 41.20 -13.25
N GLN A 170 22.82 40.67 -13.08
CA GLN A 170 23.65 40.90 -11.91
C GLN A 170 24.87 41.74 -12.29
N PRO A 171 25.03 42.97 -11.76
CA PRO A 171 26.19 43.81 -12.02
C PRO A 171 27.42 43.35 -11.24
N TYR A 172 28.58 43.48 -11.87
CA TYR A 172 29.91 43.29 -11.30
C TYR A 172 30.85 44.43 -11.72
N PRO A 173 31.80 44.84 -10.86
CA PRO A 173 32.81 45.82 -11.23
C PRO A 173 33.66 45.36 -12.42
N ARG A 174 34.07 46.29 -13.29
CA ARG A 174 34.83 45.95 -14.51
C ARG A 174 36.14 45.18 -14.28
N HIS A 175 36.80 45.37 -13.15
CA HIS A 175 38.02 44.62 -12.83
C HIS A 175 37.77 43.11 -12.58
N GLN A 176 36.51 42.70 -12.43
CA GLN A 176 36.10 41.30 -12.27
C GLN A 176 35.65 40.65 -13.59
N GLU A 177 35.86 41.31 -14.74
CA GLU A 177 35.45 40.82 -16.06
C GLU A 177 35.92 39.37 -16.35
N ILE A 178 37.18 39.05 -16.03
CA ILE A 178 37.73 37.70 -16.23
C ILE A 178 37.00 36.67 -15.37
N ALA A 179 36.72 37.00 -14.12
CA ALA A 179 36.00 36.11 -13.22
C ALA A 179 34.53 35.95 -13.65
N ALA A 180 33.91 37.05 -14.09
CA ALA A 180 32.55 37.09 -14.59
C ALA A 180 32.39 36.21 -15.83
N ASP A 181 33.33 36.30 -16.78
CA ASP A 181 33.37 35.45 -17.97
C ASP A 181 33.56 33.97 -17.60
N ALA A 182 34.52 33.65 -16.70
CA ALA A 182 34.72 32.29 -16.22
C ALA A 182 33.48 31.70 -15.54
N LEU A 183 32.72 32.52 -14.80
CA LEU A 183 31.45 32.09 -14.21
C LEU A 183 30.37 31.86 -15.28
N VAL A 184 30.30 32.70 -16.32
CA VAL A 184 29.38 32.47 -17.45
C VAL A 184 29.68 31.14 -18.13
N GLU A 185 30.94 30.84 -18.40
CA GLU A 185 31.35 29.55 -18.97
C GLU A 185 31.01 28.38 -18.03
N ALA A 186 31.25 28.52 -16.72
CA ALA A 186 30.91 27.50 -15.74
C ALA A 186 29.39 27.23 -15.70
N ILE A 187 28.56 28.27 -15.68
CA ILE A 187 27.10 28.13 -15.72
C ILE A 187 26.66 27.50 -17.05
N HIS A 188 27.21 27.94 -18.18
CA HIS A 188 26.85 27.37 -19.48
C HIS A 188 27.15 25.87 -19.56
N ASN A 189 28.37 25.48 -19.17
CA ASN A 189 28.76 24.07 -19.14
C ASN A 189 27.87 23.25 -18.20
N GLN A 190 27.52 23.81 -17.03
CA GLN A 190 26.64 23.14 -16.08
C GLN A 190 25.21 23.01 -16.61
N VAL A 191 24.68 24.00 -17.32
CA VAL A 191 23.37 23.92 -17.99
C VAL A 191 23.37 22.79 -19.01
N VAL A 192 24.40 22.68 -19.86
CA VAL A 192 24.50 21.60 -20.86
C VAL A 192 24.51 20.23 -20.18
N GLN A 193 25.34 20.06 -19.13
CA GLN A 193 25.38 18.81 -18.35
C GLN A 193 24.04 18.49 -17.67
N HIS A 194 23.39 19.50 -17.11
CA HIS A 194 22.08 19.33 -16.48
C HIS A 194 20.99 18.96 -17.49
N GLU A 195 21.02 19.50 -18.71
CA GLU A 195 20.08 19.09 -19.77
C GLU A 195 20.27 17.63 -20.16
N GLU A 196 21.50 17.16 -20.32
CA GLU A 196 21.80 15.75 -20.58
C GLU A 196 21.30 14.85 -19.44
N PHE A 197 21.58 15.24 -18.21
CA PHE A 197 21.08 14.57 -17.02
C PHE A 197 19.54 14.51 -17.00
N CYS A 198 18.83 15.60 -17.29
CA CYS A 198 17.37 15.60 -17.38
C CYS A 198 16.84 14.65 -18.46
N ARG A 199 17.50 14.58 -19.63
CA ARG A 199 17.12 13.62 -20.70
C ARG A 199 17.32 12.18 -20.23
N ASP A 200 18.41 11.90 -19.54
CA ASP A 200 18.68 10.58 -18.98
C ASP A 200 17.66 10.18 -17.91
N LEU A 201 17.27 11.11 -17.03
CA LEU A 201 16.21 10.89 -16.05
C LEU A 201 14.87 10.61 -16.71
N GLN A 202 14.50 11.37 -17.74
CA GLN A 202 13.25 11.15 -18.48
C GLN A 202 13.24 9.79 -19.17
N ARG A 203 14.36 9.39 -19.79
CA ARG A 203 14.51 8.06 -20.37
C ARG A 203 14.36 6.98 -19.30
N ARG A 204 15.01 7.15 -18.15
CA ARG A 204 14.96 6.16 -17.06
C ARG A 204 13.58 6.06 -16.41
N ASP A 205 12.87 7.17 -16.24
CA ASP A 205 11.47 7.16 -15.77
C ASP A 205 10.57 6.43 -16.77
N ALA A 206 10.73 6.69 -18.07
CA ALA A 206 9.96 6.01 -19.11
C ALA A 206 10.21 4.49 -19.14
N GLU A 207 11.47 4.06 -18.98
CA GLU A 207 11.85 2.65 -18.83
C GLU A 207 11.17 2.02 -17.60
N LEU A 208 11.26 2.67 -16.44
CA LEU A 208 10.62 2.18 -15.21
C LEU A 208 9.10 2.09 -15.34
N VAL A 209 8.46 3.08 -15.96
CA VAL A 209 7.01 3.05 -16.23
C VAL A 209 6.63 1.87 -17.12
N ALA A 210 7.43 1.58 -18.15
CA ALA A 210 7.20 0.43 -19.01
C ALA A 210 7.38 -0.90 -18.26
N GLU A 211 8.44 -1.01 -17.45
CA GLU A 211 8.69 -2.20 -16.60
C GLU A 211 7.58 -2.41 -15.57
N ILE A 212 7.09 -1.35 -14.92
CA ILE A 212 5.97 -1.42 -13.96
C ILE A 212 4.73 -1.96 -14.65
N ARG A 213 4.36 -1.41 -15.82
CA ARG A 213 3.19 -1.89 -16.58
C ARG A 213 3.30 -3.37 -16.93
N GLN A 214 4.49 -3.81 -17.34
CA GLN A 214 4.73 -5.22 -17.64
C GLN A 214 4.60 -6.09 -16.37
N ALA A 215 5.19 -5.68 -15.26
CA ALA A 215 5.10 -6.40 -13.99
C ALA A 215 3.66 -6.46 -13.44
N GLU A 216 2.87 -5.39 -13.61
CA GLU A 216 1.44 -5.35 -13.28
C GLU A 216 0.63 -6.30 -14.15
N ALA A 217 0.94 -6.38 -15.45
CA ALA A 217 0.31 -7.34 -16.36
C ALA A 217 0.64 -8.80 -15.98
N ASP A 218 1.89 -9.07 -15.61
CA ASP A 218 2.32 -10.39 -15.16
C ASP A 218 1.66 -10.76 -13.83
N LEU A 219 1.53 -9.82 -12.89
CA LEU A 219 0.76 -9.98 -11.66
C LEU A 219 -0.71 -10.32 -11.96
N ALA A 220 -1.36 -9.56 -12.85
CA ALA A 220 -2.75 -9.80 -13.21
C ALA A 220 -2.94 -11.21 -13.80
N LYS A 221 -2.02 -11.63 -14.68
CA LYS A 221 -2.01 -12.97 -15.26
C LYS A 221 -1.82 -14.07 -14.21
N ALA A 222 -0.94 -13.86 -13.23
CA ALA A 222 -0.74 -14.79 -12.12
C ALA A 222 -2.01 -14.90 -11.24
N GLU A 223 -2.64 -13.76 -10.92
CA GLU A 223 -3.91 -13.74 -10.18
C GLU A 223 -5.02 -14.46 -10.93
N GLU A 224 -5.18 -14.22 -12.23
CA GLU A 224 -6.16 -14.91 -13.07
C GLU A 224 -5.91 -16.42 -13.14
N GLY A 225 -4.64 -16.83 -13.27
CA GLY A 225 -4.25 -18.25 -13.28
C GLY A 225 -4.49 -18.97 -11.95
N GLY A 226 -4.36 -18.27 -10.82
CA GLY A 226 -4.53 -18.84 -9.48
C GLY A 226 -6.00 -18.93 -9.00
N ARG A 227 -6.89 -18.05 -9.48
CA ARG A 227 -8.30 -17.99 -9.08
C ARG A 227 -9.05 -19.34 -9.22
N PRO A 228 -8.94 -20.09 -10.34
CA PRO A 228 -9.64 -21.35 -10.49
C PRO A 228 -9.26 -22.41 -9.44
N ALA A 229 -8.01 -22.43 -8.98
CA ALA A 229 -7.57 -23.37 -7.94
C ALA A 229 -8.19 -23.01 -6.58
N LEU A 230 -8.21 -21.72 -6.24
CA LEU A 230 -8.83 -21.21 -5.02
C LEU A 230 -10.35 -21.47 -5.01
N ASP A 231 -11.04 -21.25 -6.12
CA ASP A 231 -12.48 -21.50 -6.24
C ASP A 231 -12.80 -22.99 -6.09
N LYS A 232 -12.02 -23.87 -6.71
CA LYS A 232 -12.14 -25.33 -6.52
C LYS A 232 -11.94 -25.74 -5.07
N ALA A 233 -10.97 -25.15 -4.36
CA ALA A 233 -10.75 -25.42 -2.94
C ALA A 233 -11.94 -24.95 -2.08
N ARG A 234 -12.49 -23.77 -2.36
CA ARG A 234 -13.69 -23.24 -1.70
C ARG A 234 -14.92 -24.11 -1.95
N GLU A 235 -15.10 -24.59 -3.18
CA GLU A 235 -16.19 -25.51 -3.50
C GLU A 235 -16.06 -26.84 -2.76
N ARG A 236 -14.86 -27.45 -2.76
CA ARG A 236 -14.56 -28.65 -1.96
C ARG A 236 -14.88 -28.43 -0.49
N ALA A 237 -14.45 -27.31 0.08
CA ALA A 237 -14.73 -26.95 1.48
C ALA A 237 -16.24 -26.82 1.74
N ARG A 238 -17.01 -26.21 0.84
CA ARG A 238 -18.48 -26.14 0.94
C ARG A 238 -19.10 -27.54 0.95
N THR A 239 -18.67 -28.45 0.08
CA THR A 239 -19.16 -29.83 0.05
C THR A 239 -18.82 -30.58 1.35
N VAL A 240 -17.61 -30.40 1.89
CA VAL A 240 -17.22 -30.99 3.18
C VAL A 240 -18.10 -30.47 4.33
N ARG A 241 -18.33 -29.15 4.40
CA ARG A 241 -19.23 -28.54 5.40
C ARG A 241 -20.65 -29.06 5.27
N ALA A 242 -21.19 -29.12 4.05
CA ALA A 242 -22.53 -29.61 3.78
C ALA A 242 -22.71 -31.07 4.22
N ARG A 243 -21.72 -31.94 3.93
CA ARG A 243 -21.72 -33.34 4.37
C ARG A 243 -21.66 -33.47 5.89
N ALA A 244 -20.81 -32.69 6.55
CA ALA A 244 -20.68 -32.65 8.00
C ALA A 244 -21.98 -32.19 8.70
N ASP A 245 -22.62 -31.15 8.16
CA ASP A 245 -23.89 -30.63 8.68
C ASP A 245 -25.07 -31.59 8.38
N ALA A 246 -25.09 -32.25 7.22
CA ALA A 246 -26.06 -33.31 6.92
C ALA A 246 -25.93 -34.50 7.88
N GLY A 247 -24.72 -34.98 8.17
CA GLY A 247 -24.50 -36.08 9.11
C GLY A 247 -24.99 -35.75 10.53
N LEU A 248 -24.82 -34.50 10.99
CA LEU A 248 -25.40 -34.09 12.28
C LEU A 248 -26.93 -34.00 12.23
N ARG A 249 -27.52 -33.55 11.12
CA ARG A 249 -28.99 -33.51 10.95
C ARG A 249 -29.58 -34.92 11.04
N THR A 250 -29.05 -35.86 10.26
CA THR A 250 -29.48 -37.26 10.32
C THR A 250 -29.38 -37.83 11.74
N ALA A 251 -28.25 -37.62 12.43
CA ALA A 251 -28.10 -38.10 13.81
C ALA A 251 -29.07 -37.45 14.81
N ARG A 252 -29.46 -36.19 14.59
CA ARG A 252 -30.50 -35.51 15.38
C ARG A 252 -31.88 -36.08 15.11
N ASP A 253 -32.19 -36.42 13.86
CA ASP A 253 -33.47 -36.99 13.48
C ASP A 253 -33.62 -38.41 14.04
N THR A 254 -32.59 -39.25 13.91
CA THR A 254 -32.53 -40.58 14.56
C THR A 254 -32.71 -40.49 16.07
N TRP A 255 -32.11 -39.49 16.74
CA TRP A 255 -32.33 -39.28 18.17
C TRP A 255 -33.79 -38.94 18.50
N LYS A 256 -34.45 -38.14 17.66
CA LYS A 256 -35.86 -37.78 17.86
C LYS A 256 -36.79 -38.98 17.68
N THR A 257 -36.52 -39.84 16.70
CA THR A 257 -37.34 -41.01 16.38
C THR A 257 -37.09 -42.18 17.33
N ASP A 258 -35.84 -42.56 17.54
CA ASP A 258 -35.48 -43.87 18.09
C ASP A 258 -35.21 -43.80 19.60
N ALA A 259 -34.59 -42.71 20.06
CA ALA A 259 -34.46 -42.42 21.50
C ALA A 259 -35.72 -41.72 22.06
N GLY A 260 -36.80 -41.67 21.28
CA GLY A 260 -38.09 -41.12 21.68
C GLY A 260 -38.10 -39.63 21.97
N GLY A 261 -37.08 -38.88 21.55
CA GLY A 261 -37.01 -37.42 21.68
C GLY A 261 -36.77 -36.92 23.10
N VAL A 262 -36.10 -37.70 23.94
CA VAL A 262 -35.79 -37.33 25.32
C VAL A 262 -34.64 -36.30 25.35
N ARG A 263 -34.61 -35.37 26.31
CA ARG A 263 -33.49 -34.41 26.44
C ARG A 263 -32.18 -35.19 26.71
N PRO A 264 -31.13 -35.05 25.86
CA PRO A 264 -29.86 -35.71 26.11
C PRO A 264 -29.22 -35.12 27.38
N LEU A 265 -28.99 -35.96 28.40
CA LEU A 265 -28.09 -35.64 29.49
C LEU A 265 -26.65 -35.86 28.99
N TRP A 266 -25.80 -34.87 29.21
CA TRP A 266 -24.41 -34.83 28.78
C TRP A 266 -23.52 -35.53 29.80
#